data_AF-A0A356N640-F1
#
_entry.id   AF-A0A356N640-F1
#
_cell.length_a   1.000
_cell.length_b   1.000
_cell.length_c   1.000
_cell.angle_alpha   90.00
_cell.angle_beta   90.00
_cell.angle_gamma   90.00
#
_symmetry.space_group_name_H-M   'P 1'
#
loop_
_entity.id
_entity.type
_entity.pdbx_description
1 polymer ?
#
loop_
_entity_poly.entity_id
_entity_poly.type
_entity_poly.pdbx_seq_one_letter_code
_entity_poly.pdbx_strand_id
1 'polypeptide(L)'
;MWLLLFLSLVKPVFAQDTPDLYIQYRTDYLYQRDLYQKDYLDYLNKKDTYAQYGSLTAEKDKITSTKNVFLSQNLMLKNYLMALRVTLPNSPSHQEKLQQWESWLSTQNQLIPNLNSTTSIRTWASTFHTQYIAIQQQLYSSLIQSQIDRRLNTLDEIKKLAQTAGVEWDYNFSDKENKVKQSFQDAIDTTQQNQRQDQFSDFYPEAKEFLDLADIYLRSLISDLKSTIIKNNQ
;
A
#
# COMPACT_ATOMS: atom_id res chain seq x y z
N MET A 1 22.38 28.98 31.41
CA MET A 1 22.93 29.26 30.07
C MET A 1 23.98 28.21 29.69
N TRP A 2 23.63 26.93 29.72
CA TRP A 2 24.54 25.80 29.42
C TRP A 2 23.88 24.71 28.53
N LEU A 3 22.62 24.90 28.14
CA LEU A 3 21.88 24.00 27.24
C LEU A 3 21.99 24.38 25.76
N LEU A 4 22.39 25.62 25.45
CA LEU A 4 22.57 26.10 24.06
C LEU A 4 23.96 25.77 23.49
N LEU A 5 24.93 25.38 24.33
CA LEU A 5 26.28 24.99 23.90
C LEU A 5 26.41 23.50 23.55
N PHE A 6 25.41 22.67 23.88
CA PHE A 6 25.40 21.25 23.52
C PHE A 6 24.91 21.00 22.08
N LEU A 7 24.20 21.97 21.47
CA LEU A 7 23.72 21.88 20.10
C LEU A 7 24.77 22.28 19.05
N SER A 8 25.89 22.90 19.44
CA SER A 8 26.94 23.36 18.51
C SER A 8 28.14 22.41 18.38
N LEU A 9 28.20 21.35 19.20
CA LEU A 9 29.29 20.35 19.18
C LEU A 9 28.89 18.99 18.61
N VAL A 10 27.60 18.79 18.31
CA VAL A 10 27.18 17.72 17.41
C VAL A 10 27.46 18.23 16.00
N LYS A 11 28.67 17.98 15.50
CA LYS A 11 28.88 17.93 14.05
C LYS A 11 27.76 17.04 13.51
N PRO A 12 27.02 17.42 12.44
CA PRO A 12 26.14 16.49 11.76
C PRO A 12 27.05 15.42 11.15
N VAL A 13 27.41 14.44 11.96
CA VAL A 13 28.14 13.24 11.59
C VAL A 13 27.16 12.50 10.71
N PHE A 14 27.28 12.77 9.41
CA PHE A 14 26.43 12.28 8.34
C PHE A 14 24.96 12.73 8.50
N ALA A 15 24.68 13.96 8.06
CA ALA A 15 23.52 14.08 7.17
C ALA A 15 23.85 13.26 5.92
N GLN A 16 23.76 11.93 6.05
CA GLN A 16 23.66 11.02 4.92
C GLN A 16 22.58 11.61 4.04
N ASP A 17 22.86 11.72 2.73
CA ASP A 17 21.86 11.94 1.70
C ASP A 17 20.60 11.23 2.16
N THR A 18 19.53 11.99 2.39
CA THR A 18 18.32 11.53 3.05
C THR A 18 18.01 10.17 2.44
N PRO A 19 18.09 9.05 3.19
CA PRO A 19 17.73 7.78 2.60
C PRO A 19 16.33 8.00 2.03
N ASP A 20 16.18 7.73 0.73
CA ASP A 20 14.91 7.85 0.02
C ASP A 20 13.81 7.38 0.99
N LEU A 21 12.83 8.23 1.30
CA LEU A 21 11.83 7.96 2.35
C LEU A 21 11.19 6.57 2.15
N TYR A 22 11.11 6.12 0.90
CA TYR A 22 10.74 4.76 0.56
C TYR A 22 11.67 3.69 1.17
N ILE A 23 12.99 3.82 1.03
CA ILE A 23 13.99 2.89 1.59
C ILE A 23 13.86 2.83 3.12
N GLN A 24 13.68 3.97 3.77
CA GLN A 24 13.46 4.02 5.22
C GLN A 24 12.19 3.24 5.59
N TYR A 25 11.03 3.60 5.02
CA TYR A 25 9.75 2.96 5.38
C TYR A 25 9.69 1.49 4.98
N ARG A 26 10.36 1.09 3.90
CA ARG A 26 10.53 -0.32 3.52
C ARG A 26 11.35 -1.08 4.55
N THR A 27 12.46 -0.50 5.02
CA THR A 27 13.30 -1.12 6.05
C THR A 27 12.53 -1.27 7.35
N ASP A 28 11.81 -0.23 7.75
CA ASP A 28 10.94 -0.26 8.93
C ASP A 28 9.82 -1.29 8.79
N TYR A 29 9.20 -1.42 7.61
CA TYR A 29 8.21 -2.46 7.33
C TYR A 29 8.80 -3.86 7.49
N LEU A 30 9.96 -4.13 6.88
CA LEU A 30 10.60 -5.45 6.96
C LEU A 30 10.97 -5.82 8.40
N TYR A 31 11.51 -4.87 9.15
CA TYR A 31 11.80 -5.05 10.56
C TYR A 31 10.54 -5.37 11.38
N GLN A 32 9.46 -4.61 11.18
CA GLN A 32 8.20 -4.83 11.90
C GLN A 32 7.51 -6.13 11.50
N ARG A 33 7.64 -6.57 10.24
CA ARG A 33 7.17 -7.89 9.79
C ARG A 33 7.87 -9.00 10.54
N ASP A 34 9.19 -8.92 10.68
CA ASP A 34 9.99 -9.93 11.37
C ASP A 34 9.67 -9.94 12.88
N LEU A 35 9.46 -8.77 13.49
CA LEU A 35 8.94 -8.66 14.86
C LEU A 35 7.55 -9.27 15.00
N TYR A 36 6.62 -8.98 14.09
CA TYR A 36 5.27 -9.55 14.12
C TYR A 36 5.31 -11.07 14.06
N GLN A 37 6.13 -11.66 13.19
CA GLN A 37 6.29 -13.11 13.11
C GLN A 37 6.81 -13.70 14.43
N LYS A 38 7.81 -13.05 15.04
CA LYS A 38 8.34 -13.46 16.35
C LYS A 38 7.28 -13.36 17.45
N ASP A 39 6.59 -12.22 17.56
CA ASP A 39 5.57 -11.97 18.58
C ASP A 39 4.39 -12.93 18.41
N TYR A 40 4.03 -13.27 17.17
CA TYR A 40 2.95 -14.22 16.87
C TYR A 40 3.30 -15.62 17.36
N LEU A 41 4.54 -16.08 17.17
CA LEU A 41 5.00 -17.35 17.70
C LEU A 41 5.00 -17.37 19.24
N ASP A 42 5.42 -16.28 19.89
CA ASP A 42 5.34 -16.15 21.35
C ASP A 42 3.89 -16.20 21.83
N TYR A 43 2.98 -15.48 21.18
CA TYR A 43 1.55 -15.54 21.47
C TYR A 43 0.99 -16.97 21.37
N LEU A 44 1.33 -17.72 20.32
CA LEU A 44 0.89 -19.11 20.18
C LEU A 44 1.36 -19.94 21.37
N ASN A 45 2.63 -19.81 21.76
CA ASN A 45 3.18 -20.50 22.94
C ASN A 45 2.46 -20.13 24.25
N LYS A 46 2.22 -18.83 24.48
CA LYS A 46 1.52 -18.36 25.69
C LYS A 46 0.04 -18.75 25.71
N LYS A 47 -0.60 -18.79 24.54
CA LYS A 47 -1.97 -19.29 24.38
C LYS A 47 -2.07 -20.76 24.76
N ASP A 48 -1.14 -21.59 24.29
CA ASP A 48 -1.13 -23.04 24.58
C ASP A 48 -0.83 -23.29 26.07
N THR A 49 0.12 -22.53 26.64
CA THR A 49 0.41 -22.56 28.08
C THR A 49 -0.84 -22.21 28.91
N TYR A 50 -1.57 -21.17 28.54
CA TYR A 50 -2.83 -20.82 29.22
C TYR A 50 -3.88 -21.91 29.07
N ALA A 51 -4.03 -22.50 27.87
CA ALA A 51 -4.97 -23.60 27.64
C ALA A 51 -4.64 -24.84 28.50
N GLN A 52 -3.36 -25.10 28.76
CA GLN A 52 -2.92 -26.23 29.59
C GLN A 52 -3.11 -25.98 31.09
N TYR A 53 -2.77 -24.79 31.59
CA TYR A 53 -2.68 -24.55 33.03
C TYR A 53 -3.81 -23.70 33.62
N GLY A 54 -4.46 -22.84 32.82
CA GLY A 54 -5.56 -21.99 33.27
C GLY A 54 -5.23 -21.01 34.41
N SER A 55 -3.95 -20.77 34.71
CA SER A 55 -3.54 -19.95 35.84
C SER A 55 -3.63 -18.45 35.55
N LEU A 56 -3.78 -17.62 36.60
CA LEU A 56 -3.77 -16.16 36.48
C LEU A 56 -2.48 -15.63 35.85
N THR A 57 -1.34 -16.23 36.17
CA THR A 57 -0.05 -15.88 35.56
C THR A 57 -0.06 -16.19 34.06
N ALA A 58 -0.51 -17.38 33.66
CA ALA A 58 -0.59 -17.75 32.24
C ALA A 58 -1.59 -16.87 31.47
N GLU A 59 -2.68 -16.44 32.10
CA GLU A 59 -3.62 -15.48 31.51
C GLU A 59 -2.96 -14.11 31.27
N LYS A 60 -2.23 -13.60 32.26
CA LYS A 60 -1.51 -12.33 32.15
C LYS A 60 -0.45 -12.37 31.04
N ASP A 61 0.28 -13.48 30.92
CA ASP A 61 1.28 -13.68 29.88
C ASP A 61 0.63 -13.76 28.49
N LYS A 62 -0.53 -14.44 28.38
CA LYS A 62 -1.33 -14.48 27.14
C LYS A 62 -1.81 -13.09 26.74
N ILE A 63 -2.32 -12.30 27.69
CA ILE A 63 -2.76 -10.91 27.43
C ILE A 63 -1.57 -10.06 26.95
N THR A 64 -0.42 -10.19 27.62
CA THR A 64 0.79 -9.42 27.28
C THR A 64 1.30 -9.76 25.88
N SER A 65 1.45 -11.05 25.56
CA SER A 65 1.86 -11.49 24.22
C SER A 65 0.86 -11.09 23.13
N THR A 66 -0.45 -11.15 23.41
CA THR A 66 -1.50 -10.68 22.47
C THR A 66 -1.32 -9.19 22.14
N LYS A 67 -1.00 -8.35 23.12
CA LYS A 67 -0.77 -6.91 22.90
C LYS A 67 0.47 -6.65 22.06
N ASN A 68 1.53 -7.43 22.25
CA ASN A 68 2.74 -7.32 21.43
C ASN A 68 2.42 -7.64 19.97
N VAL A 69 1.69 -8.73 19.70
CA VAL A 69 1.22 -9.09 18.35
C VAL A 69 0.43 -7.96 17.71
N PHE A 70 -0.54 -7.38 18.42
CA PHE A 70 -1.35 -6.28 17.88
C PHE A 70 -0.51 -5.04 17.58
N LEU A 71 0.46 -4.72 18.44
CA LEU A 71 1.34 -3.57 18.24
C LEU A 71 2.26 -3.76 17.03
N SER A 72 2.93 -4.91 16.92
CA SER A 72 3.82 -5.19 15.78
C SER A 72 3.04 -5.32 14.47
N GLN A 73 1.84 -5.93 14.49
CA GLN A 73 0.94 -5.94 13.32
C GLN A 73 0.59 -4.52 12.85
N ASN A 74 0.20 -3.63 13.77
CA ASN A 74 -0.15 -2.26 13.41
C ASN A 74 1.03 -1.47 12.89
N LEU A 75 2.19 -1.60 13.52
CA LEU A 75 3.42 -0.92 13.08
C LEU A 75 3.84 -1.43 11.69
N MET A 76 3.75 -2.73 11.45
CA MET A 76 3.99 -3.32 10.13
C MET A 76 3.04 -2.71 9.08
N LEU A 77 1.73 -2.70 9.33
CA LEU A 77 0.74 -2.14 8.39
C LEU A 77 0.95 -0.64 8.15
N LYS A 78 1.25 0.11 9.21
CA LYS A 78 1.51 1.54 9.12
C LYS A 78 2.73 1.83 8.24
N ASN A 79 3.84 1.12 8.47
CA ASN A 79 5.06 1.32 7.67
C ASN A 79 4.85 0.92 6.21
N TYR A 80 4.04 -0.12 5.95
CA TYR A 80 3.64 -0.48 4.59
C TYR A 80 2.83 0.65 3.91
N LEU A 81 1.85 1.23 4.61
CA LEU A 81 1.07 2.37 4.10
C LEU A 81 1.94 3.60 3.84
N MET A 82 2.89 3.89 4.74
CA MET A 82 3.83 5.00 4.57
C MET A 82 4.74 4.78 3.34
N ALA A 83 5.27 3.57 3.16
CA ALA A 83 6.07 3.20 1.98
C ALA A 83 5.23 3.31 0.69
N LEU A 84 3.97 2.90 0.73
CA LEU A 84 3.06 3.03 -0.40
C LEU A 84 2.81 4.53 -0.71
N ARG A 85 2.48 5.35 0.28
CA ARG A 85 2.17 6.78 0.08
C ARG A 85 3.32 7.54 -0.59
N VAL A 86 4.57 7.25 -0.26
CA VAL A 86 5.74 7.93 -0.86
C VAL A 86 6.14 7.38 -2.22
N THR A 87 5.66 6.20 -2.62
CA THR A 87 5.99 5.58 -3.92
C THR A 87 4.91 5.78 -4.96
N LEU A 88 3.68 6.03 -4.54
CA LEU A 88 2.59 6.32 -5.46
C LEU A 88 2.77 7.71 -6.09
N PRO A 89 2.43 7.86 -7.39
CA PRO A 89 2.36 9.18 -8.03
C PRO A 89 1.50 10.14 -7.19
N ASN A 90 1.81 11.44 -7.25
CA ASN A 90 1.10 12.49 -6.50
C ASN A 90 -0.36 12.62 -6.95
N SER A 91 -1.22 11.70 -6.53
CA SER A 91 -2.66 11.86 -6.54
C SER A 91 -3.11 12.26 -5.14
N PRO A 92 -3.51 13.54 -4.91
CA PRO A 92 -3.82 14.06 -3.58
C PRO A 92 -4.87 13.22 -2.84
N SER A 93 -5.92 12.78 -3.54
CA SER A 93 -7.01 11.99 -2.96
C SER A 93 -6.54 10.64 -2.42
N HIS A 94 -5.58 9.98 -3.06
CA HIS A 94 -5.04 8.69 -2.60
C HIS A 94 -4.07 8.89 -1.44
N GLN A 95 -3.23 9.93 -1.49
CA GLN A 95 -2.31 10.24 -0.40
C GLN A 95 -3.05 10.59 0.89
N GLU A 96 -4.13 11.37 0.79
CA GLU A 96 -4.99 11.72 1.92
C GLU A 96 -5.61 10.46 2.56
N LYS A 97 -6.19 9.55 1.75
CA LYS A 97 -6.79 8.32 2.28
C LYS A 97 -5.76 7.40 2.94
N LEU A 98 -4.56 7.27 2.37
CA LEU A 98 -3.48 6.50 2.99
C LEU A 98 -3.04 7.12 4.32
N GLN A 99 -2.90 8.45 4.36
CA GLN A 99 -2.55 9.18 5.58
C GLN A 99 -3.63 9.06 6.68
N GLN A 100 -4.91 9.00 6.31
CA GLN A 100 -5.99 8.75 7.28
C GLN A 100 -5.82 7.40 7.96
N TRP A 101 -5.52 6.34 7.20
CA TRP A 101 -5.26 5.01 7.78
C TRP A 101 -3.98 4.95 8.61
N GLU A 102 -2.91 5.60 8.19
CA GLU A 102 -1.69 5.75 9.00
C GLU A 102 -1.96 6.43 10.35
N SER A 103 -2.80 7.47 10.33
CA SER A 103 -3.20 8.21 11.53
C SER A 103 -4.06 7.34 12.44
N TRP A 104 -5.04 6.64 11.87
CA TRP A 104 -5.87 5.69 12.61
C TRP A 104 -5.04 4.59 13.28
N LEU A 105 -4.09 3.98 12.57
CA LEU A 105 -3.16 2.99 13.14
C LEU A 105 -2.29 3.58 14.25
N SER A 106 -1.88 4.84 14.11
CA SER A 106 -1.13 5.53 15.16
C SER A 106 -1.96 5.72 16.43
N THR A 107 -3.25 6.06 16.30
CA THR A 107 -4.19 6.09 17.42
C THR A 107 -4.35 4.71 18.04
N GLN A 108 -4.50 3.65 17.24
CA GLN A 108 -4.62 2.29 17.77
C GLN A 108 -3.39 1.86 18.58
N ASN A 109 -2.19 2.25 18.17
CA ASN A 109 -0.96 1.96 18.91
C ASN A 109 -0.92 2.58 20.30
N GLN A 110 -1.62 3.69 20.53
CA GLN A 110 -1.76 4.31 21.85
C GLN A 110 -2.81 3.59 22.72
N LEU A 111 -3.76 2.89 22.11
CA LEU A 111 -4.83 2.15 22.80
C LEU A 111 -4.39 0.76 23.23
N ILE A 112 -3.61 0.06 22.39
CA ILE A 112 -3.17 -1.32 22.64
C ILE A 112 -2.54 -1.53 24.03
N PRO A 113 -1.62 -0.66 24.52
CA PRO A 113 -1.04 -0.81 25.86
C PRO A 113 -2.06 -0.77 27.00
N ASN A 114 -3.25 -0.21 26.79
CA ASN A 114 -4.30 -0.10 27.81
C ASN A 114 -5.28 -1.29 27.82
N LEU A 115 -5.14 -2.23 26.87
CA LEU A 115 -5.92 -3.47 26.89
C LEU A 115 -5.47 -4.34 28.07
N ASN A 116 -6.38 -4.61 28.98
CA ASN A 116 -6.08 -5.26 30.27
C ASN A 116 -6.95 -6.48 30.58
N SER A 117 -7.91 -6.79 29.71
CA SER A 117 -8.84 -7.90 29.88
C SER A 117 -9.16 -8.58 28.55
N THR A 118 -9.54 -9.85 28.61
CA THR A 118 -10.00 -10.62 27.44
C THR A 118 -11.16 -9.93 26.72
N THR A 119 -12.09 -9.31 27.45
CA THR A 119 -13.20 -8.52 26.87
C THR A 119 -12.67 -7.32 26.08
N SER A 120 -11.78 -6.51 26.66
CA SER A 120 -11.20 -5.36 25.96
C SER A 120 -10.43 -5.75 24.70
N ILE A 121 -9.69 -6.87 24.75
CA ILE A 121 -8.98 -7.45 23.61
C ILE A 121 -9.96 -7.86 22.51
N ARG A 122 -11.04 -8.57 22.87
CA ARG A 122 -12.04 -9.02 21.89
C ARG A 122 -12.74 -7.84 21.21
N THR A 123 -13.14 -6.84 21.98
CA THR A 123 -13.76 -5.62 21.43
C THR A 123 -12.82 -4.91 20.48
N TRP A 124 -11.55 -4.71 20.89
CA TRP A 124 -10.55 -4.09 20.04
C TRP A 124 -10.33 -4.89 18.75
N ALA A 125 -10.15 -6.22 18.85
CA ALA A 125 -9.92 -7.09 17.71
C ALA A 125 -11.10 -7.10 16.73
N SER A 126 -12.34 -7.09 17.23
CA SER A 126 -13.53 -6.99 16.39
C SER A 126 -13.57 -5.68 15.61
N THR A 127 -13.32 -4.55 16.26
CA THR A 127 -13.25 -3.25 15.60
C THR A 127 -12.11 -3.22 14.58
N PHE A 128 -10.95 -3.74 14.97
CA PHE A 128 -9.78 -3.79 14.10
C PHE A 128 -10.05 -4.63 12.85
N HIS A 129 -10.70 -5.80 12.97
CA HIS A 129 -11.02 -6.68 11.84
C HIS A 129 -11.83 -5.96 10.76
N THR A 130 -12.90 -5.25 11.14
CA THR A 130 -13.71 -4.49 10.20
C THR A 130 -12.92 -3.39 9.51
N GLN A 131 -12.06 -2.67 10.26
CA GLN A 131 -11.21 -1.62 9.69
C GLN A 131 -10.07 -2.19 8.84
N TYR A 132 -9.57 -3.38 9.16
CA TYR A 132 -8.52 -4.06 8.41
C TYR A 132 -8.98 -4.38 6.98
N ILE A 133 -10.22 -4.82 6.79
CA ILE A 133 -10.80 -5.04 5.46
C ILE A 133 -10.83 -3.74 4.66
N ALA A 134 -11.20 -2.62 5.28
CA ALA A 134 -11.19 -1.31 4.63
C ALA A 134 -9.77 -0.82 4.28
N ILE A 135 -8.79 -1.09 5.16
CA ILE A 135 -7.36 -0.86 4.89
C ILE A 135 -6.91 -1.70 3.70
N GLN A 136 -7.25 -2.99 3.64
CA GLN A 136 -6.92 -3.88 2.52
C GLN A 136 -7.53 -3.35 1.21
N GLN A 137 -8.82 -3.01 1.19
CA GLN A 137 -9.45 -2.43 0.02
C GLN A 137 -8.73 -1.16 -0.46
N GLN A 138 -8.37 -0.26 0.46
CA GLN A 138 -7.64 0.96 0.10
C GLN A 138 -6.24 0.67 -0.44
N LEU A 139 -5.51 -0.27 0.16
CA LEU A 139 -4.17 -0.68 -0.31
C LEU A 139 -4.22 -1.19 -1.74
N TYR A 140 -5.11 -2.14 -2.00
CA TYR A 140 -5.23 -2.77 -3.31
C TYR A 140 -5.74 -1.80 -4.37
N SER A 141 -6.72 -0.95 -4.03
CA SER A 141 -7.20 0.10 -4.93
C SER A 141 -6.10 1.10 -5.30
N SER A 142 -5.29 1.51 -4.32
CA SER A 142 -4.16 2.41 -4.55
C SER A 142 -3.06 1.78 -5.42
N LEU A 143 -2.81 0.47 -5.30
CA LEU A 143 -1.87 -0.26 -6.16
C LEU A 143 -2.36 -0.34 -7.61
N ILE A 144 -3.66 -0.59 -7.83
CA ILE A 144 -4.27 -0.57 -9.16
C ILE A 144 -4.20 0.83 -9.77
N GLN A 145 -4.56 1.87 -9.02
CA GLN A 145 -4.47 3.25 -9.51
C GLN A 145 -3.02 3.61 -9.91
N SER A 146 -2.02 3.24 -9.11
CA SER A 146 -0.61 3.45 -9.48
C SER A 146 -0.26 2.86 -10.84
N GLN A 147 -0.77 1.67 -11.10
CA GLN A 147 -0.53 0.95 -12.33
C GLN A 147 -1.24 1.57 -13.53
N ILE A 148 -2.41 2.16 -13.32
CA ILE A 148 -3.13 2.96 -14.31
C ILE A 148 -2.35 4.24 -14.60
N ASP A 149 -1.95 5.00 -13.57
CA ASP A 149 -1.22 6.26 -13.71
C ASP A 149 0.08 6.08 -14.50
N ARG A 150 0.84 5.01 -14.24
CA ARG A 150 2.05 4.67 -15.01
C ARG A 150 1.76 4.44 -16.48
N ARG A 151 0.65 3.75 -16.79
CA ARG A 151 0.25 3.44 -18.17
C ARG A 151 -0.36 4.64 -18.90
N LEU A 152 -1.03 5.53 -18.17
CA LEU A 152 -1.46 6.84 -18.68
C LEU A 152 -0.25 7.67 -19.09
N ASN A 153 0.81 7.70 -18.26
CA ASN A 153 2.07 8.37 -18.64
C ASN A 153 2.67 7.76 -19.92
N THR A 154 2.67 6.43 -20.05
CA THR A 154 3.11 5.75 -21.28
C THR A 154 2.25 6.15 -22.48
N LEU A 155 0.92 6.21 -22.34
CA LEU A 155 0.03 6.68 -23.40
C LEU A 155 0.35 8.12 -23.81
N ASP A 156 0.57 9.01 -22.85
CA ASP A 156 0.94 10.40 -23.10
C ASP A 156 2.30 10.53 -23.80
N GLU A 157 3.27 9.69 -23.45
CA GLU A 157 4.56 9.60 -24.15
C GLU A 157 4.41 9.14 -25.60
N ILE A 158 3.58 8.13 -25.87
CA ILE A 158 3.28 7.68 -27.25
C ILE A 158 2.66 8.82 -28.05
N LYS A 159 1.72 9.57 -27.47
CA LYS A 159 1.07 10.71 -28.13
C LYS A 159 2.07 11.83 -28.44
N LYS A 160 2.96 12.15 -27.51
CA LYS A 160 4.06 13.12 -27.74
C LYS A 160 5.00 12.65 -28.85
N LEU A 161 5.33 11.36 -28.90
CA LEU A 161 6.15 10.80 -29.98
C LEU A 161 5.48 10.93 -31.35
N ALA A 162 4.18 10.64 -31.44
CA ALA A 162 3.42 10.81 -32.68
C ALA A 162 3.42 12.26 -33.16
N GLN A 163 3.15 13.21 -32.25
CA GLN A 163 3.22 14.65 -32.54
C GLN A 163 4.60 15.07 -33.03
N THR A 164 5.66 14.63 -32.35
CA THR A 164 7.06 14.93 -32.71
C THR A 164 7.41 14.40 -34.10
N ALA A 165 6.86 13.24 -34.47
CA ALA A 165 7.08 12.62 -35.77
C ALA A 165 6.14 13.12 -36.88
N GLY A 166 5.27 14.10 -36.60
CA GLY A 166 4.29 14.62 -37.56
C GLY A 166 3.21 13.61 -37.96
N VAL A 167 2.95 12.60 -37.11
CA VAL A 167 1.91 11.60 -37.34
C VAL A 167 0.59 12.11 -36.78
N GLU A 168 -0.43 12.21 -37.64
CA GLU A 168 -1.79 12.56 -37.23
C GLU A 168 -2.40 11.45 -36.36
N TRP A 169 -3.07 11.85 -35.27
CA TRP A 169 -3.74 10.92 -34.36
C TRP A 169 -5.10 10.51 -34.93
N ASP A 170 -5.06 9.67 -35.95
CA ASP A 170 -6.23 9.26 -36.72
C ASP A 170 -7.22 8.38 -35.94
N TYR A 171 -8.25 7.89 -36.65
CA TYR A 171 -9.28 7.01 -36.08
C TYR A 171 -8.71 5.71 -35.49
N ASN A 172 -7.68 5.11 -36.10
CA ASN A 172 -7.10 3.85 -35.64
C ASN A 172 -6.34 4.03 -34.31
N PHE A 173 -5.57 5.12 -34.19
CA PHE A 173 -4.93 5.48 -32.93
C PHE A 173 -5.97 5.83 -31.86
N SER A 174 -7.01 6.58 -32.23
CA SER A 174 -8.09 6.98 -31.33
C SER A 174 -8.92 5.80 -30.79
N ASP A 175 -9.25 4.82 -31.63
CA ASP A 175 -9.97 3.60 -31.20
C ASP A 175 -9.16 2.82 -30.15
N LYS A 176 -7.86 2.66 -30.37
CA LYS A 176 -6.98 1.97 -29.42
C LYS A 176 -6.78 2.77 -28.13
N GLU A 177 -6.66 4.10 -28.20
CA GLU A 177 -6.67 4.96 -27.02
C GLU A 177 -7.95 4.76 -26.19
N ASN A 178 -9.11 4.68 -26.84
CA ASN A 178 -10.38 4.44 -26.16
C ASN A 178 -10.41 3.06 -25.49
N LYS A 179 -9.89 2.02 -26.14
CA LYS A 179 -9.78 0.66 -25.56
C LYS A 179 -8.84 0.61 -24.36
N VAL A 180 -7.73 1.37 -24.39
CA VAL A 180 -6.84 1.55 -23.24
C VAL A 180 -7.60 2.18 -22.07
N LYS A 181 -8.31 3.30 -22.32
CA LYS A 181 -9.08 4.00 -21.29
C LYS A 181 -10.23 3.16 -20.73
N GLN A 182 -10.93 2.41 -21.58
CA GLN A 182 -11.97 1.48 -21.14
C GLN A 182 -11.40 0.41 -20.21
N SER A 183 -10.26 -0.18 -20.58
CA SER A 183 -9.58 -1.18 -19.73
C SER A 183 -9.17 -0.60 -18.37
N PHE A 184 -8.79 0.68 -18.31
CA PHE A 184 -8.54 1.35 -17.03
C PHE A 184 -9.81 1.56 -16.21
N GLN A 185 -10.93 1.92 -16.85
CA GLN A 185 -12.21 2.06 -16.17
C GLN A 185 -12.69 0.72 -15.61
N ASP A 186 -12.61 -0.35 -16.40
CA ASP A 186 -12.99 -1.69 -15.97
C ASP A 186 -12.13 -2.12 -14.77
N ALA A 187 -10.82 -1.86 -14.79
CA ALA A 187 -9.93 -2.11 -13.66
C ALA A 187 -10.34 -1.31 -12.40
N ILE A 188 -10.75 -0.05 -12.54
CA ILE A 188 -11.25 0.78 -11.42
C ILE A 188 -12.57 0.22 -10.87
N ASP A 189 -13.46 -0.22 -11.75
CA ASP A 189 -14.79 -0.70 -11.34
C ASP A 189 -14.68 -1.97 -10.47
N THR A 190 -13.68 -2.84 -10.72
CA THR A 190 -13.39 -3.98 -9.83
C THR A 190 -13.04 -3.56 -8.40
N THR A 191 -12.40 -2.40 -8.20
CA THR A 191 -12.01 -1.93 -6.85
C THR A 191 -13.19 -1.38 -6.05
N GLN A 192 -14.31 -1.09 -6.72
CA GLN A 192 -15.53 -0.55 -6.13
C GLN A 192 -16.51 -1.65 -5.68
N GLN A 193 -16.17 -2.92 -5.85
CA GLN A 193 -16.99 -4.02 -5.38
C GLN A 193 -17.17 -3.96 -3.84
N ASN A 194 -18.43 -4.11 -3.40
CA ASN A 194 -18.78 -4.13 -1.99
C ASN A 194 -18.07 -5.28 -1.27
N GLN A 195 -17.26 -4.94 -0.26
CA GLN A 195 -16.59 -5.92 0.58
C GLN A 195 -17.56 -6.50 1.62
N ARG A 196 -17.41 -7.79 1.94
CA ARG A 196 -18.15 -8.40 3.05
C ARG A 196 -17.56 -7.90 4.36
N GLN A 197 -18.39 -7.77 5.40
CA GLN A 197 -17.95 -7.24 6.71
C GLN A 197 -16.91 -8.11 7.41
N ASP A 198 -16.84 -9.39 7.04
CA ASP A 198 -16.01 -10.42 7.67
C ASP A 198 -14.88 -10.92 6.78
N GLN A 199 -14.93 -10.65 5.47
CA GLN A 199 -13.98 -11.18 4.51
C GLN A 199 -13.65 -10.15 3.41
N PHE A 200 -12.34 -9.95 3.19
CA PHE A 200 -11.83 -9.26 2.02
C PHE A 200 -11.96 -10.15 0.77
N SER A 201 -12.60 -9.63 -0.27
CA SER A 201 -12.66 -10.25 -1.59
C SER A 201 -11.53 -9.66 -2.44
N ASP A 202 -10.49 -10.47 -2.67
CA ASP A 202 -9.32 -10.04 -3.43
C ASP A 202 -9.69 -9.85 -4.92
N PHE A 203 -9.94 -8.60 -5.30
CA PHE A 203 -10.24 -8.17 -6.66
C PHE A 203 -8.98 -7.93 -7.51
N TYR A 204 -7.78 -8.04 -6.94
CA TYR A 204 -6.54 -7.74 -7.65
C TYR A 204 -6.30 -8.59 -8.90
N PRO A 205 -6.55 -9.92 -8.89
CA PRO A 205 -6.34 -10.74 -10.08
C PRO A 205 -7.24 -10.30 -11.24
N GLU A 206 -8.51 -10.00 -10.97
CA GLU A 206 -9.48 -9.53 -11.97
C GLU A 206 -9.08 -8.15 -12.52
N ALA A 207 -8.75 -7.20 -11.63
CA ALA A 207 -8.24 -5.89 -12.02
C ALA A 207 -6.98 -6.00 -12.91
N LYS A 208 -6.12 -6.99 -12.62
CA LYS A 208 -4.86 -7.20 -13.34
C LYS A 208 -5.09 -7.66 -14.78
N GLU A 209 -6.13 -8.46 -15.05
CA GLU A 209 -6.49 -8.87 -16.41
C GLU A 209 -6.81 -7.66 -17.30
N PHE A 210 -7.55 -6.68 -16.78
CA PHE A 210 -7.84 -5.44 -17.50
C PHE A 210 -6.57 -4.59 -17.73
N LEU A 211 -5.65 -4.55 -16.75
CA LEU A 211 -4.36 -3.87 -16.93
C LEU A 211 -3.48 -4.55 -17.99
N ASP A 212 -3.55 -5.88 -18.10
CA ASP A 212 -2.83 -6.63 -19.13
C ASP A 212 -3.44 -6.42 -20.52
N LEU A 213 -4.78 -6.30 -20.61
CA LEU A 213 -5.45 -5.88 -21.85
C LEU A 213 -5.02 -4.47 -22.29
N ALA A 214 -4.93 -3.52 -21.35
CA ALA A 214 -4.41 -2.19 -21.64
C ALA A 214 -2.98 -2.23 -22.20
N ASP A 215 -2.11 -3.09 -21.65
CA ASP A 215 -0.74 -3.27 -22.14
C ASP A 215 -0.69 -3.81 -23.57
N ILE A 216 -1.62 -4.69 -23.96
CA ILE A 216 -1.75 -5.18 -25.34
C ILE A 216 -2.05 -4.01 -26.29
N TYR A 217 -3.01 -3.14 -25.94
CA TYR A 217 -3.37 -1.99 -26.76
C TYR A 217 -2.25 -0.94 -26.83
N LEU A 218 -1.56 -0.67 -25.72
CA LEU A 218 -0.40 0.24 -25.70
C LEU A 218 0.74 -0.26 -26.59
N ARG A 219 1.06 -1.56 -26.54
CA ARG A 219 2.07 -2.17 -27.44
C ARG A 219 1.63 -2.07 -28.90
N SER A 220 0.34 -2.25 -29.17
CA SER A 220 -0.21 -2.10 -30.53
C SER A 220 -0.09 -0.66 -31.03
N LEU A 221 -0.39 0.35 -30.19
CA LEU A 221 -0.19 1.76 -30.52
C LEU A 221 1.27 2.08 -30.89
N ILE A 222 2.24 1.57 -30.11
CA ILE A 222 3.68 1.76 -30.40
C ILE A 222 4.05 1.10 -31.73
N SER A 223 3.58 -0.11 -31.99
CA SER A 223 3.87 -0.85 -33.22
C SER A 223 3.32 -0.15 -34.46
N ASP A 224 2.09 0.36 -34.37
CA ASP A 224 1.46 1.12 -35.45
C ASP A 224 2.19 2.44 -35.69
N LEU A 225 2.51 3.17 -34.62
CA LEU A 225 3.27 4.41 -34.72
C LEU A 225 4.61 4.19 -35.41
N LYS A 226 5.36 3.16 -35.00
CA LYS A 226 6.62 2.78 -35.65
C LYS A 226 6.42 2.50 -37.15
N SER A 227 5.37 1.77 -37.50
CA SER A 227 5.08 1.42 -38.90
C SER A 227 4.72 2.65 -39.74
N THR A 228 3.94 3.59 -39.19
CA THR A 228 3.58 4.85 -39.85
C THR A 228 4.80 5.75 -40.04
N ILE A 229 5.65 5.87 -39.01
CA ILE A 229 6.90 6.65 -39.11
C ILE A 229 7.82 6.08 -40.21
N ILE A 230 7.95 4.76 -40.32
CA ILE A 230 8.78 4.15 -41.38
C ILE A 230 8.19 4.46 -42.75
N LYS A 231 6.87 4.33 -42.92
CA LYS A 231 6.19 4.64 -44.19
C LYS A 231 6.31 6.10 -44.61
N ASN A 232 6.24 7.03 -43.66
CA ASN A 232 6.33 8.48 -43.95
C ASN A 232 7.76 8.94 -44.29
N ASN A 233 8.79 8.15 -43.96
CA ASN A 233 10.19 8.44 -44.24
C ASN A 233 10.73 7.69 -45.47
N GLN A 234 9.89 6.96 -46.20
CA GLN A 234 10.17 6.32 -47.50
C GLN A 234 9.55 7.14 -48.63
#